data_AF-A0A7K2T9Q5-F1
#
_entry.id   AF-A0A7K2T9Q5-F1
#
_cell.length_a   1.000
_cell.length_b   1.000
_cell.length_c   1.000
_cell.angle_alpha   90.00
_cell.angle_beta   90.00
_cell.angle_gamma   90.00
#
_symmetry.space_group_name_H-M   'P 1'
#
loop_
_entity.id
_entity.type
_entity.pdbx_description
1 polymer ?
#
loop_
_entity_poly.entity_id
_entity_poly.type
_entity_poly.pdbx_seq_one_letter_code
_entity_poly.pdbx_strand_id
1 'polypeptide(L)'
;MTVSEKGGLPADPALTAREQSVLALLALGLSNRLIARNLNISEKTVKNHLSSIYSKIGATHRTQAALYALYSGPLSYPAAVPFRPERPALTVSPPR
;
A
#
# COMPACT_ATOMS: atom_id res chain seq x y z
N MET A 1 12.73 35.92 6.11
CA MET A 1 11.52 35.24 5.60
C MET A 1 11.89 33.78 5.44
N THR A 2 11.15 32.91 6.13
CA THR A 2 11.54 31.59 6.61
C THR A 2 11.86 30.57 5.52
N VAL A 3 12.95 29.84 5.72
CA VAL A 3 13.34 28.60 5.06
C VAL A 3 12.18 27.60 5.14
N SER A 4 11.69 27.14 3.99
CA SER A 4 10.67 26.10 3.86
C SER A 4 11.29 24.73 4.11
N GLU A 5 11.55 24.43 5.37
CA GLU A 5 11.84 23.09 5.87
C GLU A 5 10.51 22.37 6.09
N LYS A 6 9.94 21.79 5.03
CA LYS A 6 8.84 20.83 5.15
C LYS A 6 9.36 19.44 4.80
N GLY A 7 10.19 18.91 5.70
CA GLY A 7 10.59 17.50 5.78
C GLY A 7 9.48 16.57 6.28
N GLY A 8 8.25 16.82 5.83
CA GLY A 8 7.09 15.96 6.07
C GLY A 8 6.18 16.15 4.88
N LEU A 9 6.16 15.17 3.97
CA LEU A 9 5.32 15.22 2.78
C LEU A 9 3.88 15.40 3.26
N PRO A 10 3.19 16.48 2.83
CA PRO A 10 1.81 16.71 3.22
C PRO A 10 1.01 15.49 2.79
N ALA A 11 0.10 15.01 3.64
CA ALA A 11 -0.92 14.06 3.22
C ALA A 11 -1.62 14.69 2.00
N ASP A 12 -1.24 14.27 0.80
CA ASP A 12 -1.66 14.94 -0.43
C ASP A 12 -3.18 14.84 -0.51
N PRO A 13 -3.92 15.96 -0.49
CA PRO A 13 -5.38 15.96 -0.53
C PRO A 13 -5.95 15.40 -1.85
N ALA A 14 -5.09 14.95 -2.77
CA ALA A 14 -5.45 14.41 -4.08
C ALA A 14 -5.91 12.94 -4.07
N LEU A 15 -5.55 12.16 -3.05
CA LEU A 15 -5.94 10.74 -2.97
C LEU A 15 -7.28 10.58 -2.26
N THR A 16 -8.23 9.96 -2.93
CA THR A 16 -9.51 9.55 -2.36
C THR A 16 -9.31 8.50 -1.27
N ALA A 17 -10.26 8.35 -0.34
CA ALA A 17 -10.20 7.35 0.73
C ALA A 17 -9.94 5.91 0.21
N ARG A 18 -10.46 5.60 -0.98
CA ARG A 18 -10.25 4.30 -1.63
C ARG A 18 -8.83 4.13 -2.15
N GLU A 19 -8.28 5.18 -2.75
CA GLU A 19 -6.89 5.19 -3.22
C GLU A 19 -5.90 5.12 -2.06
N GLN A 20 -6.18 5.82 -0.95
CA GLN A 20 -5.39 5.71 0.28
C GLN A 20 -5.39 4.29 0.84
N SER A 21 -6.55 3.62 0.84
CA SER A 21 -6.66 2.22 1.27
C SER A 21 -5.84 1.28 0.38
N VAL A 22 -5.88 1.47 -0.94
CA VAL A 22 -5.07 0.70 -1.90
C VAL A 22 -3.58 0.94 -1.67
N LEU A 23 -3.18 2.20 -1.49
CA LEU A 23 -1.79 2.60 -1.27
C LEU A 23 -1.25 2.02 0.05
N ALA A 24 -2.06 2.01 1.12
CA ALA A 24 -1.72 1.41 2.41
C ALA A 24 -1.40 -0.09 2.29
N LEU A 25 -2.28 -0.83 1.62
CA LEU A 25 -2.09 -2.27 1.41
C LEU A 25 -0.90 -2.56 0.48
N LEU A 26 -0.64 -1.67 -0.49
CA LEU A 26 0.54 -1.76 -1.35
C LEU A 26 1.83 -1.54 -0.57
N ALA A 27 1.85 -0.57 0.36
CA ALA A 27 2.98 -0.25 1.22
C ALA A 27 3.35 -1.41 2.16
N LEU A 28 2.35 -2.20 2.60
CA LEU A 28 2.55 -3.46 3.32
C LEU A 28 3.15 -4.59 2.46
N GLY A 29 3.31 -4.38 1.15
CA GLY A 29 3.84 -5.40 0.24
C GLY A 29 2.80 -6.39 -0.28
N LEU A 30 1.50 -6.15 -0.08
CA LEU A 30 0.44 -7.08 -0.52
C LEU A 30 0.29 -7.10 -2.05
N SER A 31 0.17 -8.30 -2.63
CA SER A 31 -0.06 -8.44 -4.08
C SER A 31 -1.40 -7.84 -4.51
N ASN A 32 -1.55 -7.49 -5.79
CA ASN A 32 -2.80 -6.91 -6.31
C ASN A 32 -4.02 -7.80 -6.06
N ARG A 33 -3.83 -9.13 -6.06
CA ARG A 33 -4.85 -10.12 -5.73
C ARG A 33 -5.29 -10.05 -4.27
N LEU A 34 -4.35 -9.85 -3.34
CA LEU A 34 -4.65 -9.68 -1.91
C LEU A 34 -5.30 -8.33 -1.64
N ILE A 35 -4.83 -7.25 -2.29
CA ILE A 35 -5.46 -5.93 -2.21
C ILE A 35 -6.91 -5.98 -2.70
N ALA A 36 -7.14 -6.65 -3.84
CA ALA A 36 -8.46 -6.86 -4.42
C ALA A 36 -9.40 -7.57 -3.44
N ARG A 37 -8.93 -8.67 -2.82
CA ARG A 37 -9.67 -9.42 -1.80
C ARG A 37 -9.99 -8.56 -0.57
N ASN A 38 -9.01 -7.84 -0.05
CA ASN A 38 -9.17 -7.06 1.18
C ASN A 38 -10.11 -5.87 1.02
N LEU A 39 -10.18 -5.30 -0.19
CA LEU A 39 -11.10 -4.21 -0.52
C LEU A 39 -12.40 -4.71 -1.15
N ASN A 40 -12.58 -6.01 -1.35
CA ASN A 40 -13.72 -6.61 -2.05
C ASN A 40 -13.95 -6.01 -3.46
N ILE A 41 -12.88 -5.86 -4.24
CA ILE A 41 -12.88 -5.37 -5.63
C ILE A 41 -12.13 -6.33 -6.56
N SER A 42 -12.18 -6.12 -7.87
CA SER A 42 -11.42 -6.93 -8.83
C SER A 42 -9.95 -6.50 -8.93
N GLU A 43 -9.05 -7.41 -9.33
CA GLU A 43 -7.65 -7.08 -9.61
C GLU A 43 -7.49 -6.01 -10.70
N LYS A 44 -8.40 -6.01 -11.69
CA LYS A 44 -8.45 -4.97 -12.73
C LYS A 44 -8.75 -3.61 -12.11
N THR A 45 -9.70 -3.55 -11.17
CA THR A 45 -10.03 -2.33 -10.43
C THR A 45 -8.85 -1.86 -9.59
N VAL A 46 -8.11 -2.77 -8.94
CA VAL A 46 -6.87 -2.42 -8.23
C VAL A 46 -5.85 -1.79 -9.18
N LYS A 47 -5.60 -2.39 -10.34
CA LYS A 47 -4.67 -1.84 -11.35
C LYS A 47 -5.09 -0.44 -11.80
N ASN A 48 -6.39 -0.20 -12.01
CA ASN A 48 -6.90 1.12 -12.34
C ASN A 48 -6.63 2.12 -11.21
N HIS A 49 -6.93 1.77 -9.95
CA HIS A 49 -6.62 2.61 -8.81
C HIS A 49 -5.12 2.91 -8.71
N LEU A 50 -4.26 1.90 -8.89
CA LEU A 50 -2.81 2.08 -8.90
C LEU A 50 -2.35 3.03 -10.00
N SER A 51 -2.92 2.93 -11.21
CA SER A 51 -2.61 3.86 -12.29
C SER A 51 -2.96 5.30 -11.92
N SER A 52 -4.16 5.52 -11.36
CA SER A 52 -4.57 6.86 -10.90
C SER A 52 -3.70 7.37 -9.76
N ILE A 53 -3.35 6.50 -8.80
CA ILE A 53 -2.45 6.83 -7.70
C ILE A 53 -1.08 7.25 -8.22
N TYR A 54 -0.49 6.46 -9.12
CA TYR A 54 0.82 6.74 -9.73
C TYR A 54 0.84 8.09 -10.43
N SER A 55 -0.19 8.39 -11.23
CA SER A 55 -0.32 9.70 -11.88
C SER A 55 -0.47 10.85 -10.87
N LYS A 56 -1.16 10.63 -9.74
CA LYS A 56 -1.38 11.66 -8.72
C LYS A 56 -0.14 11.94 -7.86
N ILE A 57 0.60 10.91 -7.46
CA ILE A 57 1.78 11.03 -6.59
C ILE A 57 3.09 11.17 -7.38
N GLY A 58 3.02 11.14 -8.71
CA GLY A 58 4.19 11.16 -9.59
C GLY A 58 5.07 9.92 -9.48
N ALA A 59 4.52 8.79 -9.03
CA ALA A 59 5.25 7.53 -8.96
C ALA A 59 5.20 6.80 -10.29
N THR A 60 6.32 6.20 -10.72
CA THR A 60 6.38 5.35 -11.91
C THR A 60 6.32 3.87 -11.56
N HIS A 61 6.71 3.52 -10.34
CA HIS A 61 6.84 2.13 -9.90
C HIS A 61 6.27 1.88 -8.52
N ARG A 62 5.90 0.60 -8.30
CA ARG A 62 5.35 0.11 -7.04
C ARG A 62 6.22 0.46 -5.83
N THR A 63 7.54 0.31 -5.95
CA THR A 63 8.47 0.63 -4.86
C THR A 63 8.43 2.12 -4.53
N GLN A 64 8.39 2.99 -5.54
CA GLN A 64 8.30 4.43 -5.34
C GLN A 64 6.97 4.81 -4.65
N ALA A 65 5.86 4.18 -5.06
CA ALA A 65 4.57 4.38 -4.41
C ALA A 65 4.55 3.85 -2.96
N ALA A 66 5.17 2.70 -2.70
CA ALA A 66 5.30 2.14 -1.35
C ALA A 66 6.14 3.05 -0.44
N LEU A 67 7.27 3.55 -0.93
CA LEU A 67 8.11 4.51 -0.22
C LEU A 67 7.35 5.80 0.05
N TYR A 68 6.67 6.34 -0.96
CA TYR A 68 5.82 7.51 -0.79
C TYR A 68 4.79 7.29 0.34
N ALA A 69 4.09 6.16 0.36
CA ALA A 69 3.14 5.84 1.42
C ALA A 69 3.77 5.79 2.84
N LEU A 70 5.02 5.35 2.95
CA LEU A 70 5.75 5.29 4.21
C LEU A 70 6.21 6.68 4.69
N TYR A 71 6.60 7.56 3.77
CA TYR A 71 7.09 8.90 4.09
C TYR A 71 5.96 9.96 4.22
N SER A 72 4.76 9.71 3.69
CA SER A 72 3.67 10.70 3.59
C SER A 72 2.65 10.73 4.75
N GLY A 73 2.87 10.01 5.87
CA GLY A 73 2.01 10.11 7.06
C GLY A 73 0.66 9.38 6.95
N PRO A 74 -0.18 9.40 8.02
CA PRO A 74 -0.92 8.23 8.50
C PRO A 74 -1.90 7.70 7.47
N LEU A 75 -1.51 6.59 6.84
CA LEU A 75 -2.36 5.83 5.95
C LEU A 75 -3.58 5.37 6.74
N SER A 76 -4.77 5.81 6.32
CA SER A 76 -6.03 5.34 6.88
C SER A 76 -6.19 3.86 6.56
N TYR A 77 -5.82 3.01 7.52
CA TYR A 77 -6.00 1.57 7.42
C TYR A 77 -7.47 1.22 7.67
N PRO A 78 -8.15 0.46 6.80
CA PRO A 78 -9.41 -0.13 7.18
C PRO A 78 -9.17 -1.05 8.38
N ALA A 79 -9.96 -0.87 9.45
CA ALA A 79 -9.77 -1.50 10.76
C ALA A 79 -9.80 -3.04 10.77
N ALA A 80 -10.03 -3.69 9.62
CA ALA A 80 -9.97 -5.13 9.46
C ALA A 80 -8.87 -5.50 8.46
N VAL A 81 -7.72 -5.92 8.99
CA VAL A 81 -6.72 -6.69 8.24
C VAL A 81 -6.76 -8.13 8.77
N PRO A 82 -7.68 -9.00 8.31
CA PRO A 82 -7.62 -10.40 8.66
C PRO A 82 -6.68 -11.10 7.67
N PHE A 83 -5.39 -11.14 7.97
CA PHE A 83 -4.53 -12.14 7.35
C PHE A 83 -3.42 -12.61 8.29
N ARG A 84 -3.68 -13.77 8.90
CA ARG A 84 -2.67 -14.60 9.54
C ARG A 84 -1.99 -15.38 8.40
N PRO A 85 -0.68 -15.24 8.17
CA PRO A 85 -0.01 -16.09 7.20
C PRO A 85 -0.11 -17.52 7.71
N GLU A 86 -0.72 -18.41 6.93
CA GLU A 86 -0.54 -19.85 7.09
C GLU A 86 0.97 -20.09 7.11
N ARG A 87 1.52 -20.45 8.28
CA ARG A 87 2.93 -20.83 8.39
C ARG A 87 3.10 -22.02 7.44
N PRO A 88 3.96 -21.97 6.41
CA PRO A 88 4.31 -23.20 5.71
C PRO A 88 4.91 -24.13 6.77
N ALA A 89 4.36 -25.33 6.89
CA ALA A 89 4.85 -26.34 7.80
C ALA A 89 6.34 -26.59 7.49
N LEU A 90 7.20 -26.01 8.32
CA LEU A 90 8.61 -26.39 8.39
C LEU A 90 8.64 -27.79 9.00
N THR A 91 8.36 -28.80 8.18
CA THR A 91 8.79 -30.17 8.44
C THR A 91 10.30 -30.18 8.20
N VAL A 92 11.04 -29.74 9.21
CA VAL A 92 12.45 -30.10 9.34
C VAL A 92 12.44 -31.57 9.75
N SER A 93 12.54 -32.46 8.76
CA SER A 93 12.89 -33.84 9.04
C SER A 93 14.28 -33.87 9.69
N PRO A 94 14.48 -34.54 10.82
CA PRO A 94 15.80 -34.66 11.41
C PRO A 94 16.73 -35.48 10.47
N PRO A 95 18.01 -35.11 10.33
CA PRO A 95 18.97 -35.96 9.64
C PRO A 95 19.18 -37.26 10.44
N ARG A 96 19.35 -38.38 9.72
CA ARG A 96 19.69 -39.70 10.30
C ARG A 96 21.01 -39.66 11.05
#